data_AF-A0A383C8Z1-F1
#
_entry.id   AF-A0A383C8Z1-F1
#
_cell.length_a   1.000
_cell.length_b   1.000
_cell.length_c   1.000
_cell.angle_alpha   90.00
_cell.angle_beta   90.00
_cell.angle_gamma   90.00
#
_symmetry.space_group_name_H-M   'P 1'
#
loop_
_entity.id
_entity.type
_entity.pdbx_description
1 polymer ?
#
loop_
_entity_poly.entity_id
_entity_poly.type
_entity_poly.pdbx_seq_one_letter_code
_entity_poly.pdbx_strand_id
1 'polypeptide(L)'
;ATIYIASDVDLSGKTSLAVTLGRRFEQNGKKVALFKPFYRQGSRVQEDYDRQILQNAARLGQGAQSQWPIELNPEGGLSDDILSEAVAAFGEVSTGVDVTIVEGISGLDGKLGEASLKTAEKFDASTVVVIGYRPEMGVEEAVMAKNLFENRLIGVVLNGITKYKMNSVRDNLLENIKAQGIKVLATIPEDRRLLGVNVGQLASHLGGEFLSWEDKADNLIEHLLVGGMVLDSGIHYFERFS
;
A
#
# COMPACT_ATOMS: atom_id res chain seq x y z
N ALA A 1 14.15 10.53 12.43
CA ALA A 1 14.33 9.12 12.03
C ALA A 1 13.51 8.84 10.78
N THR A 2 13.97 7.99 9.87
CA THR A 2 13.28 7.74 8.59
C THR A 2 12.93 6.27 8.45
N ILE A 3 11.66 5.98 8.17
CA ILE A 3 11.17 4.62 7.90
C ILE A 3 10.71 4.57 6.45
N TYR A 4 11.33 3.72 5.64
CA TYR A 4 10.95 3.47 4.26
C TYR A 4 10.11 2.20 4.18
N ILE A 5 8.91 2.29 3.62
CA ILE A 5 7.98 1.17 3.50
C ILE A 5 7.98 0.70 2.04
N ALA A 6 8.70 -0.37 1.73
CA ALA A 6 8.71 -1.00 0.40
C ALA A 6 7.68 -2.14 0.31
N SER A 7 7.51 -2.74 -0.87
CA SER A 7 6.71 -3.96 -1.00
C SER A 7 7.09 -4.85 -2.16
N ASP A 8 6.64 -6.11 -2.11
CA ASP A 8 6.77 -7.07 -3.22
C ASP A 8 5.98 -6.63 -4.46
N VAL A 9 4.74 -6.17 -4.27
CA VAL A 9 3.82 -5.81 -5.36
C VAL A 9 3.01 -4.55 -5.07
N ASP A 10 2.40 -4.00 -6.11
CA ASP A 10 1.39 -2.94 -6.00
C ASP A 10 0.20 -3.41 -5.15
N LEU A 11 -0.48 -2.48 -4.47
CA LEU A 11 -1.67 -2.74 -3.65
C LEU A 11 -1.46 -3.71 -2.46
N SER A 12 -0.21 -3.93 -2.06
CA SER A 12 0.16 -4.74 -0.87
C SER A 12 -0.20 -4.11 0.47
N GLY A 13 -0.68 -2.87 0.52
CA GLY A 13 -1.12 -2.17 1.74
C GLY A 13 -0.10 -1.19 2.35
N LYS A 14 0.93 -0.78 1.59
CA LYS A 14 1.93 0.20 2.04
C LYS A 14 1.32 1.50 2.56
N THR A 15 0.40 2.11 1.82
CA THR A 15 -0.25 3.38 2.18
C THR A 15 -1.00 3.27 3.50
N SER A 16 -1.79 2.21 3.67
CA SER A 16 -2.51 1.96 4.92
C SER A 16 -1.55 1.76 6.10
N LEU A 17 -0.44 1.03 5.90
CA LEU A 17 0.58 0.86 6.93
C LEU A 17 1.26 2.19 7.26
N ALA A 18 1.63 3.00 6.26
CA ALA A 18 2.26 4.30 6.42
C ALA A 18 1.39 5.25 7.26
N VAL A 19 0.12 5.41 6.88
CA VAL A 19 -0.85 6.25 7.60
C VAL A 19 -1.08 5.72 9.02
N THR A 20 -1.21 4.41 9.20
CA THR A 20 -1.44 3.79 10.51
C THR A 20 -0.26 4.02 11.45
N LEU A 21 0.97 3.79 10.97
CA LEU A 21 2.18 4.05 11.74
C LEU A 21 2.32 5.54 12.07
N GLY A 22 2.02 6.42 11.11
CA GLY A 22 2.08 7.86 11.33
C GLY A 22 1.14 8.29 12.45
N ARG A 23 -0.14 7.92 12.37
CA ARG A 23 -1.13 8.20 13.43
C ARG A 23 -0.71 7.62 14.78
N ARG A 24 -0.13 6.42 14.80
CA ARG A 24 0.33 5.79 16.04
C ARG A 24 1.48 6.57 16.69
N PHE A 25 2.42 7.08 15.91
CA PHE A 25 3.50 7.92 16.42
C PHE A 25 3.01 9.29 16.89
N GLU A 26 2.07 9.91 16.16
CA GLU A 26 1.42 11.15 16.60
C GLU A 26 0.68 10.99 17.94
N GLN A 27 -0.06 9.88 18.12
CA GLN A 27 -0.70 9.54 19.39
C GLN A 27 0.29 9.38 20.55
N ASN A 28 1.55 9.05 20.23
CA ASN A 28 2.64 8.95 21.19
C ASN A 28 3.45 10.27 21.31
N GLY A 29 2.91 11.38 20.81
CA GLY A 29 3.48 12.73 20.95
C GLY A 29 4.63 13.05 20.00
N LYS A 30 4.81 12.28 18.92
CA LYS A 30 5.84 12.57 17.91
C LYS A 30 5.30 13.50 16.83
N LYS A 31 6.15 14.40 16.34
CA LYS A 31 5.93 15.11 15.08
C LYS A 31 6.26 14.17 13.93
N VAL A 32 5.27 13.92 13.07
CA VAL A 32 5.39 12.95 11.98
C VAL A 32 5.20 13.64 10.64
N ALA A 33 5.99 13.23 9.65
CA ALA A 33 5.73 13.52 8.25
C ALA A 33 5.45 12.23 7.48
N LEU A 34 4.47 12.27 6.57
CA LEU A 34 4.25 11.24 5.56
C LEU A 34 4.74 11.76 4.21
N PHE A 35 5.43 10.92 3.46
CA PHE A 35 6.03 11.30 2.19
C PHE A 35 5.92 10.17 1.16
N LYS A 36 5.55 10.49 -0.07
CA LYS A 36 5.56 9.55 -1.20
C LYS A 36 6.35 10.18 -2.35
N PRO A 37 7.62 9.81 -2.54
CA PRO A 37 8.49 10.46 -3.52
C PRO A 37 8.07 10.17 -4.95
N PHE A 38 7.49 8.98 -5.19
CA PHE A 38 7.37 8.43 -6.53
C PHE A 38 5.98 7.85 -6.82
N TYR A 39 5.56 7.94 -8.08
CA TYR A 39 4.44 7.19 -8.65
C TYR A 39 4.83 6.55 -9.99
N ARG A 40 4.01 5.61 -10.47
CA ARG A 40 4.22 4.93 -11.76
C ARG A 40 2.91 4.94 -12.57
N GLN A 41 2.94 5.51 -13.77
CA GLN A 41 1.82 5.45 -14.72
C GLN A 41 1.45 3.99 -15.04
N GLY A 42 0.14 3.70 -15.09
CA GLY A 42 -0.38 2.37 -15.42
C GLY A 42 -0.32 1.33 -14.29
N SER A 43 0.23 1.67 -13.12
CA SER A 43 -0.14 0.95 -11.89
C SER A 43 -1.65 1.15 -11.68
N ARG A 44 -2.39 0.17 -11.15
CA ARG A 44 -3.85 0.26 -10.94
C ARG A 44 -4.29 1.39 -9.99
N VAL A 45 -3.34 2.21 -9.54
CA VAL A 45 -3.52 3.40 -8.72
C VAL A 45 -3.93 4.55 -9.63
N GLN A 46 -5.19 4.98 -9.51
CA GLN A 46 -5.56 6.34 -9.90
C GLN A 46 -4.74 7.29 -9.02
N GLU A 47 -3.78 7.98 -9.63
CA GLU A 47 -2.77 8.88 -9.01
C GLU A 47 -3.34 9.84 -7.96
N ASP A 48 -4.62 10.20 -8.07
CA ASP A 48 -5.30 11.10 -7.15
C ASP A 48 -5.59 10.53 -5.76
N TYR A 49 -5.91 9.23 -5.63
CA TYR A 49 -6.42 8.70 -4.36
C TYR A 49 -5.32 8.56 -3.29
N ASP A 50 -4.19 7.92 -3.61
CA ASP A 50 -3.10 7.75 -2.65
C ASP A 50 -2.50 9.10 -2.24
N ARG A 51 -2.37 10.02 -3.19
CA ARG A 51 -1.88 11.38 -2.94
C ARG A 51 -2.81 12.12 -1.98
N GLN A 52 -4.12 12.11 -2.25
CA GLN A 52 -5.10 12.74 -1.37
C GLN A 52 -5.14 12.09 0.02
N ILE A 53 -5.09 10.76 0.10
CA ILE A 53 -5.05 10.04 1.39
C ILE A 53 -3.84 10.47 2.20
N LEU A 54 -2.65 10.49 1.59
CA LEU A 54 -1.42 10.87 2.28
C LEU A 54 -1.41 12.36 2.64
N GLN A 55 -1.86 13.25 1.75
CA GLN A 55 -1.95 14.69 2.04
C GLN A 55 -2.93 14.98 3.19
N ASN A 56 -4.10 14.35 3.16
CA ASN A 56 -5.10 14.45 4.23
C ASN A 56 -4.57 13.87 5.55
N ALA A 57 -3.84 12.76 5.50
CA ALA A 57 -3.27 12.12 6.68
C ALA A 57 -2.07 12.88 7.26
N ALA A 58 -1.26 13.50 6.41
CA ALA A 58 -0.04 14.20 6.81
C ALA A 58 -0.31 15.54 7.49
N ARG A 59 -1.58 15.99 7.55
CA ARG A 59 -1.97 17.34 8.02
C ARG A 59 -1.04 18.41 7.42
N LEU A 60 -0.63 18.22 6.17
CA LEU A 60 0.24 19.15 5.49
C LEU A 60 -0.52 20.46 5.43
N GLY A 61 -0.10 21.42 6.26
CA GLY A 61 -0.50 22.81 6.09
C GLY A 61 -0.25 23.17 4.63
N GLN A 62 -1.20 23.89 4.02
CA GLN A 62 -1.25 24.26 2.61
C GLN A 62 -0.09 25.18 2.14
N GLY A 63 1.13 25.01 2.64
CA GLY A 63 2.29 25.86 2.39
C GLY A 63 3.48 25.18 1.71
N ALA A 64 3.48 23.85 1.53
CA ALA A 64 4.57 23.17 0.84
C ALA A 64 4.32 23.20 -0.69
N GLN A 65 5.14 23.95 -1.43
CA GLN A 65 5.20 23.97 -2.90
C GLN A 65 5.73 22.65 -3.51
N SER A 66 5.68 21.54 -2.78
CA SER A 66 6.50 20.38 -3.07
C SER A 66 5.91 19.54 -4.22
N GLN A 67 6.69 19.36 -5.29
CA GLN A 67 6.36 18.65 -6.54
C GLN A 67 6.38 17.12 -6.39
N TRP A 68 5.88 16.57 -5.28
CA TRP A 68 5.74 15.12 -5.10
C TRP A 68 4.26 14.66 -5.15
N PRO A 69 4.01 13.41 -5.58
CA PRO A 69 5.00 12.43 -6.06
C PRO A 69 5.52 12.76 -7.48
N ILE A 70 6.76 12.35 -7.78
CA ILE A 70 7.43 12.50 -9.08
C ILE A 70 7.23 11.21 -9.90
N GLU A 71 7.04 11.32 -11.20
CA GLU A 71 6.86 10.15 -12.06
C GLU A 71 8.16 9.35 -12.19
N LEU A 72 8.09 8.04 -11.95
CA LEU A 72 9.17 7.12 -12.33
C LEU A 72 9.06 6.77 -13.80
N ASN A 73 10.22 6.58 -14.44
CA ASN A 73 10.25 6.06 -15.80
C ASN A 73 9.43 4.76 -15.90
N PRO A 74 8.66 4.54 -16.98
CA PRO A 74 7.80 3.36 -17.14
C PRO A 74 8.53 2.02 -16.97
N GLU A 75 9.81 1.97 -17.31
CA GLU A 75 10.67 0.80 -17.14
C GLU A 75 11.16 0.57 -15.69
N GLY A 76 10.75 1.42 -14.73
CA GLY A 76 11.14 1.34 -13.32
C GLY A 76 12.52 1.88 -13.00
N GLY A 77 13.20 2.52 -13.96
CA GLY A 77 14.53 3.10 -13.77
C GLY A 77 14.49 4.46 -13.06
N LEU A 78 15.26 4.60 -12.00
CA LEU A 78 15.45 5.87 -11.27
C LEU A 78 16.73 6.57 -11.73
N SER A 79 16.58 7.72 -12.39
CA SER A 79 17.71 8.57 -12.76
C SER A 79 18.19 9.41 -11.58
N ASP A 80 19.45 9.86 -11.64
CA ASP A 80 20.04 10.70 -10.59
C ASP A 80 19.34 12.06 -10.46
N ASP A 81 18.81 12.60 -11.57
CA ASP A 81 18.05 13.86 -11.56
C ASP A 81 16.73 13.72 -10.78
N ILE A 82 15.94 12.69 -11.10
CA ILE A 82 14.68 12.39 -10.41
C ILE A 82 14.93 12.10 -8.93
N LEU A 83 16.00 11.36 -8.61
CA LEU A 83 16.38 11.09 -7.23
C LEU A 83 16.81 12.38 -6.49
N SER A 84 17.54 13.28 -7.15
CA SER A 84 17.98 14.54 -6.55
C SER A 84 16.79 15.46 -6.23
N GLU A 85 15.79 15.51 -7.12
CA GLU A 85 14.54 16.23 -6.89
C GLU A 85 13.76 15.63 -5.69
N ALA A 86 13.66 14.31 -5.62
CA ALA A 86 13.02 13.63 -4.49
C ALA A 86 13.74 13.88 -3.16
N VAL A 87 15.08 13.98 -3.17
CA VAL A 87 15.90 14.33 -1.99
C VAL A 87 15.65 15.75 -1.52
N ALA A 88 15.54 16.72 -2.45
CA ALA A 88 15.21 18.10 -2.11
C ALA A 88 13.82 18.18 -1.43
N ALA A 89 12.80 17.57 -2.03
CA ALA A 89 11.46 17.50 -1.46
C ALA A 89 11.43 16.80 -0.10
N PHE A 90 12.19 15.70 0.05
CA PHE A 90 12.32 15.00 1.33
C PHE A 90 12.93 15.90 2.42
N GLY A 91 13.94 16.71 2.09
CA GLY A 91 14.57 17.65 3.02
C GLY A 91 13.57 18.68 3.58
N GLU A 92 12.71 19.22 2.72
CA GLU A 92 11.64 20.14 3.15
C GLU A 92 10.63 19.45 4.07
N VAL A 93 10.13 18.28 3.66
CA VAL A 93 9.10 17.54 4.39
C VAL A 93 9.60 16.99 5.73
N SER A 94 10.89 16.63 5.82
CA SER A 94 11.50 16.06 7.03
C SER A 94 12.02 17.11 8.01
N THR A 95 11.98 18.40 7.68
CA THR A 95 12.49 19.46 8.55
C THR A 95 11.60 19.63 9.79
N GLY A 96 12.21 19.53 10.98
CA GLY A 96 11.53 19.80 12.26
C GLY A 96 10.55 18.72 12.73
N VAL A 97 10.57 17.53 12.12
CA VAL A 97 9.79 16.36 12.54
C VAL A 97 10.67 15.31 13.22
N ASP A 98 10.08 14.47 14.07
CA ASP A 98 10.79 13.41 14.78
C ASP A 98 10.93 12.16 13.91
N VAL A 99 9.88 11.84 13.14
CA VAL A 99 9.79 10.64 12.30
C VAL A 99 9.22 11.00 10.94
N THR A 100 9.93 10.61 9.89
CA THR A 100 9.42 10.65 8.51
C THR A 100 9.12 9.22 8.06
N ILE A 101 7.90 8.99 7.60
CA ILE A 101 7.49 7.72 7.01
C ILE A 101 7.37 7.92 5.52
N VAL A 102 8.15 7.15 4.77
CA VAL A 102 8.23 7.22 3.32
C VAL A 102 7.51 6.01 2.74
N GLU A 103 6.45 6.24 1.98
CA GLU A 103 5.85 5.20 1.14
C GLU A 103 6.75 4.95 -0.06
N GLY A 104 7.34 3.77 -0.11
CA GLY A 104 8.33 3.37 -1.09
C GLY A 104 7.74 2.77 -2.37
N ILE A 105 8.66 2.36 -3.24
CA ILE A 105 8.37 1.75 -4.53
C ILE A 105 7.88 0.30 -4.32
N SER A 106 6.95 -0.14 -5.17
CA SER A 106 6.55 -1.55 -5.26
C SER A 106 7.48 -2.30 -6.20
N GLY A 107 7.93 -3.48 -5.80
CA GLY A 107 8.86 -4.33 -6.55
C GLY A 107 10.19 -4.48 -5.80
N LEU A 108 10.66 -5.72 -5.68
CA LEU A 108 11.89 -6.06 -4.95
C LEU A 108 13.02 -6.51 -5.89
N ASP A 109 12.76 -6.58 -7.19
CA ASP A 109 13.67 -7.08 -8.20
C ASP A 109 13.91 -6.07 -9.33
N GLY A 110 14.96 -6.36 -10.12
CA GLY A 110 15.36 -5.55 -11.27
C GLY A 110 15.51 -4.06 -10.96
N LYS A 111 15.14 -3.22 -11.94
CA LYS A 111 15.26 -1.77 -11.85
C LYS A 111 14.44 -1.15 -10.71
N LEU A 112 13.28 -1.74 -10.37
CA LEU A 112 12.42 -1.25 -9.29
C LEU A 112 13.04 -1.51 -7.92
N GLY A 113 13.57 -2.71 -7.69
CA GLY A 113 14.33 -3.04 -6.48
C GLY A 113 15.54 -2.12 -6.32
N GLU A 114 16.32 -1.94 -7.38
CA GLU A 114 17.48 -1.01 -7.39
C GLU A 114 17.07 0.44 -7.08
N ALA A 115 15.99 0.93 -7.69
CA ALA A 115 15.45 2.26 -7.41
C ALA A 115 15.01 2.40 -5.95
N SER A 116 14.36 1.37 -5.42
CA SER A 116 13.89 1.33 -4.03
C SER A 116 15.06 1.38 -3.04
N LEU A 117 16.10 0.58 -3.27
CA LEU A 117 17.33 0.59 -2.48
C LEU A 117 18.02 1.96 -2.53
N LYS A 118 18.29 2.50 -3.73
CA LYS A 118 18.92 3.81 -3.92
C LYS A 118 18.17 4.92 -3.17
N THR A 119 16.83 4.87 -3.20
CA THR A 119 15.98 5.83 -2.48
C THR A 119 16.16 5.71 -0.98
N ALA A 120 16.08 4.48 -0.44
CA ALA A 120 16.26 4.22 0.99
C ALA A 120 17.65 4.65 1.48
N GLU A 121 18.70 4.46 0.67
CA GLU A 121 20.06 4.91 0.97
C GLU A 121 20.16 6.44 1.01
N LYS A 122 19.62 7.15 0.02
CA LYS A 122 19.67 8.61 -0.01
C LYS A 122 18.91 9.28 1.12
N PHE A 123 17.84 8.65 1.61
CA PHE A 123 17.07 9.16 2.75
C PHE A 123 17.60 8.67 4.11
N ASP A 124 18.70 7.90 4.09
CA ASP A 124 19.24 7.15 5.23
C ASP A 124 18.15 6.45 6.06
N ALA A 125 17.28 5.74 5.34
CA ALA A 125 16.11 5.12 5.91
C ALA A 125 16.40 3.70 6.39
N SER A 126 15.70 3.32 7.45
CA SER A 126 15.50 1.92 7.80
C SER A 126 14.24 1.40 7.10
N THR A 127 14.29 0.18 6.58
CA THR A 127 13.27 -0.36 5.68
C THR A 127 12.38 -1.38 6.35
N VAL A 128 11.07 -1.27 6.11
CA VAL A 128 10.07 -2.31 6.35
C VAL A 128 9.52 -2.73 4.99
N VAL A 129 9.44 -4.04 4.74
CA VAL A 129 8.84 -4.55 3.49
C VAL A 129 7.48 -5.16 3.76
N VAL A 130 6.46 -4.66 3.07
CA VAL A 130 5.11 -5.23 3.08
C VAL A 130 5.02 -6.28 2.00
N ILE A 131 4.69 -7.50 2.37
CA ILE A 131 4.51 -8.62 1.44
C ILE A 131 3.02 -8.96 1.38
N GLY A 132 2.45 -8.86 0.19
CA GLY A 132 1.07 -9.27 -0.07
C GLY A 132 0.94 -10.79 0.00
N TYR A 133 0.19 -11.29 0.97
CA TYR A 133 -0.01 -12.72 1.15
C TYR A 133 -0.74 -13.33 -0.05
N ARG A 134 -0.21 -14.45 -0.56
CA ARG A 134 -0.83 -15.27 -1.60
C ARG A 134 -0.92 -16.73 -1.13
N PRO A 135 -1.97 -17.47 -1.49
CA PRO A 135 -1.99 -18.91 -1.31
C PRO A 135 -0.72 -19.53 -1.90
N GLU A 136 -0.10 -20.45 -1.17
CA GLU A 136 1.08 -21.21 -1.62
C GLU A 136 2.37 -20.38 -1.81
N MET A 137 2.40 -19.13 -1.34
CA MET A 137 3.67 -18.39 -1.29
C MET A 137 4.68 -19.08 -0.37
N GLY A 138 5.94 -19.11 -0.79
CA GLY A 138 7.06 -19.55 0.02
C GLY A 138 7.75 -18.37 0.71
N VAL A 139 9.06 -18.49 0.88
CA VAL A 139 9.89 -17.48 1.55
C VAL A 139 10.55 -16.49 0.59
N GLU A 140 10.31 -16.64 -0.71
CA GLU A 140 11.07 -16.02 -1.79
C GLU A 140 11.06 -14.49 -1.67
N GLU A 141 9.89 -13.87 -1.53
CA GLU A 141 9.78 -12.40 -1.43
C GLU A 141 10.43 -11.86 -0.14
N ALA A 142 10.37 -12.62 0.95
CA ALA A 142 11.04 -12.22 2.20
C ALA A 142 12.57 -12.31 2.04
N VAL A 143 13.07 -13.36 1.37
CA VAL A 143 14.50 -13.50 1.05
C VAL A 143 14.96 -12.42 0.08
N MET A 144 14.16 -12.07 -0.94
CA MET A 144 14.45 -10.94 -1.82
C MET A 144 14.55 -9.63 -1.03
N ALA A 145 13.60 -9.37 -0.13
CA ALA A 145 13.65 -8.19 0.75
C ALA A 145 14.92 -8.14 1.60
N LYS A 146 15.32 -9.28 2.17
CA LYS A 146 16.56 -9.40 2.96
C LYS A 146 17.79 -9.10 2.12
N ASN A 147 17.89 -9.67 0.93
CA ASN A 147 19.04 -9.49 0.06
C ASN A 147 19.11 -8.07 -0.52
N LEU A 148 17.97 -7.45 -0.79
CA LEU A 148 17.93 -6.10 -1.36
C LEU A 148 18.32 -5.04 -0.34
N PHE A 149 17.79 -5.09 0.89
CA PHE A 149 17.98 -4.02 1.88
C PHE A 149 19.02 -4.34 2.95
N GLU A 150 19.46 -5.59 3.07
CA GLU A 150 20.49 -6.05 3.99
C GLU A 150 20.33 -5.47 5.41
N ASN A 151 21.33 -4.71 5.89
CA ASN A 151 21.36 -4.12 7.22
C ASN A 151 20.30 -3.01 7.44
N ARG A 152 19.71 -2.48 6.36
CA ARG A 152 18.62 -1.51 6.45
C ARG A 152 17.27 -2.20 6.71
N LEU A 153 17.14 -3.51 6.45
CA LEU A 153 15.89 -4.22 6.70
C LEU A 153 15.62 -4.40 8.19
N ILE A 154 14.60 -3.72 8.71
CA ILE A 154 14.08 -3.95 10.07
C ILE A 154 13.31 -5.28 10.13
N GLY A 155 12.59 -5.60 9.06
CA GLY A 155 11.81 -6.83 8.93
C GLY A 155 10.67 -6.71 7.92
N VAL A 156 9.86 -7.76 7.85
CA VAL A 156 8.75 -7.87 6.90
C VAL A 156 7.39 -7.86 7.61
N VAL A 157 6.37 -7.32 6.93
CA VAL A 157 4.96 -7.39 7.33
C VAL A 157 4.22 -8.21 6.30
N LEU A 158 3.56 -9.29 6.72
CA LEU A 158 2.68 -10.05 5.84
C LEU A 158 1.27 -9.46 5.91
N ASN A 159 0.73 -9.00 4.77
CA ASN A 159 -0.59 -8.36 4.71
C ASN A 159 -1.59 -9.19 3.89
N GLY A 160 -2.88 -9.15 4.26
CA GLY A 160 -3.95 -9.81 3.50
C GLY A 160 -4.10 -11.31 3.77
N ILE A 161 -3.80 -11.77 4.99
CA ILE A 161 -3.94 -13.20 5.33
C ILE A 161 -5.43 -13.55 5.46
N THR A 162 -5.94 -14.40 4.56
CA THR A 162 -7.34 -14.88 4.58
C THR A 162 -7.66 -15.62 5.89
N LYS A 163 -8.86 -15.37 6.46
CA LYS A 163 -9.31 -15.98 7.73
C LYS A 163 -9.32 -17.51 7.71
N TYR A 164 -9.62 -18.12 6.56
CA TYR A 164 -9.77 -19.57 6.41
C TYR A 164 -8.45 -20.35 6.45
N LYS A 165 -7.29 -19.69 6.32
CA LYS A 165 -5.95 -20.34 6.32
C LYS A 165 -5.05 -19.94 7.49
N MET A 166 -5.59 -19.21 8.47
CA MET A 166 -4.86 -18.70 9.63
C MET A 166 -4.16 -19.78 10.45
N ASN A 167 -4.66 -21.03 10.48
CA ASN A 167 -4.12 -22.08 11.35
C ASN A 167 -3.13 -23.03 10.65
N SER A 168 -3.22 -23.23 9.34
CA SER A 168 -2.37 -24.20 8.61
C SER A 168 -1.23 -23.55 7.82
N VAL A 169 -1.35 -22.27 7.46
CA VAL A 169 -0.32 -21.54 6.71
C VAL A 169 0.54 -20.64 7.58
N ARG A 170 0.00 -20.07 8.68
CA ARG A 170 0.76 -19.17 9.54
C ARG A 170 1.98 -19.85 10.14
N ASP A 171 1.84 -21.05 10.68
CA ASP A 171 2.95 -21.61 11.46
C ASP A 171 4.11 -22.03 10.55
N ASN A 172 3.86 -22.73 9.44
CA ASN A 172 4.95 -23.16 8.55
C ASN A 172 5.61 -22.00 7.81
N LEU A 173 4.85 -21.04 7.26
CA LEU A 173 5.44 -19.94 6.50
C LEU A 173 6.23 -18.99 7.42
N LEU A 174 5.67 -18.63 8.58
CA LEU A 174 6.33 -17.71 9.50
C LEU A 174 7.61 -18.31 10.06
N GLU A 175 7.59 -19.58 10.46
CA GLU A 175 8.79 -20.27 10.95
C GLU A 175 9.83 -20.42 9.83
N ASN A 176 9.42 -20.71 8.59
CA ASN A 176 10.34 -20.77 7.46
C ASN A 176 10.99 -19.40 7.18
N ILE A 177 10.25 -18.29 7.23
CA ILE A 177 10.83 -16.94 7.06
C ILE A 177 11.81 -16.63 8.21
N LYS A 178 11.44 -16.95 9.46
CA LYS A 178 12.33 -16.74 10.61
C LYS A 178 13.59 -17.61 10.53
N ALA A 179 13.49 -18.84 10.02
CA ALA A 179 14.62 -19.73 9.80
C ALA A 179 15.63 -19.16 8.78
N GLN A 180 15.19 -18.29 7.86
CA GLN A 180 16.07 -17.51 6.98
C GLN A 180 16.74 -16.31 7.69
N GLY A 181 16.54 -16.14 9.00
CA GLY A 181 17.06 -15.03 9.80
C GLY A 181 16.32 -13.71 9.55
N ILE A 182 15.08 -13.75 9.08
CA ILE A 182 14.28 -12.57 8.76
C ILE A 182 13.26 -12.33 9.86
N LYS A 183 13.22 -11.10 10.37
CA LYS A 183 12.23 -10.70 11.38
C LYS A 183 10.87 -10.47 10.72
N VAL A 184 9.86 -11.23 11.14
CA VAL A 184 8.45 -10.92 10.82
C VAL A 184 7.93 -9.97 11.90
N LEU A 185 7.62 -8.72 11.51
CA LEU A 185 7.17 -7.67 12.42
C LEU A 185 5.69 -7.80 12.77
N ALA A 186 4.87 -8.17 11.79
CA ALA A 186 3.44 -8.33 11.95
C ALA A 186 2.85 -9.23 10.86
N THR A 187 1.69 -9.81 11.19
CA THR A 187 0.81 -10.46 10.23
C THR A 187 -0.56 -9.79 10.30
N ILE A 188 -0.98 -9.16 9.21
CA ILE A 188 -2.24 -8.44 9.14
C ILE A 188 -3.26 -9.33 8.40
N PRO A 189 -4.35 -9.74 9.07
CA PRO A 189 -5.40 -10.50 8.40
C PRO A 189 -6.13 -9.64 7.38
N GLU A 190 -6.69 -10.30 6.37
CA GLU A 190 -7.63 -9.67 5.46
C GLU A 190 -8.91 -9.28 6.21
N ASP A 191 -9.34 -8.03 6.04
CA ASP A 191 -10.68 -7.59 6.41
C ASP A 191 -11.46 -7.31 5.12
N ARG A 192 -12.45 -8.14 4.81
CA ARG A 192 -13.27 -8.00 3.60
C ARG A 192 -13.99 -6.65 3.55
N ARG A 193 -14.22 -5.99 4.70
CA ARG A 193 -14.79 -4.65 4.75
C ARG A 193 -13.82 -3.58 4.22
N LEU A 194 -12.52 -3.79 4.37
CA LEU A 194 -11.48 -2.89 3.84
C LEU A 194 -11.22 -3.11 2.35
N LEU A 195 -11.73 -4.20 1.77
CA LEU A 195 -11.66 -4.52 0.34
C LEU A 195 -12.95 -4.22 -0.41
N GLY A 196 -14.01 -3.82 0.30
CA GLY A 196 -15.30 -3.53 -0.30
C GLY A 196 -15.23 -2.26 -1.15
N VAL A 197 -15.70 -2.36 -2.40
CA VAL A 197 -16.02 -1.19 -3.22
C VAL A 197 -17.33 -0.64 -2.69
N ASN A 198 -17.42 0.68 -2.47
CA ASN A 198 -18.71 1.26 -2.13
C ASN A 198 -19.60 1.40 -3.38
N VAL A 199 -20.92 1.46 -3.21
CA VAL A 199 -21.86 1.50 -4.34
C VAL A 199 -21.60 2.72 -5.24
N GLY A 200 -21.24 3.86 -4.66
CA GLY A 200 -20.94 5.10 -5.40
C GLY A 200 -19.70 5.02 -6.29
N GLN A 201 -18.64 4.35 -5.83
CA GLN A 201 -17.42 4.09 -6.58
C GLN A 201 -17.71 3.19 -7.78
N LEU A 202 -18.51 2.13 -7.57
CA LEU A 202 -18.90 1.24 -8.66
C LEU A 202 -19.77 1.95 -9.70
N ALA A 203 -20.79 2.69 -9.26
CA ALA A 203 -21.66 3.46 -10.16
C ALA A 203 -20.84 4.46 -10.99
N SER A 204 -19.96 5.23 -10.34
CA SER A 204 -19.07 6.20 -11.01
C SER A 204 -18.15 5.53 -12.04
N HIS A 205 -17.59 4.36 -11.70
CA HIS A 205 -16.68 3.63 -12.60
C HIS A 205 -17.40 3.06 -13.82
N LEU A 206 -18.64 2.60 -13.66
CA LEU A 206 -19.45 2.01 -14.74
C LEU A 206 -20.23 3.05 -15.55
N GLY A 207 -20.28 4.30 -15.10
CA GLY A 207 -21.25 5.28 -15.61
C GLY A 207 -22.71 4.87 -15.32
N GLY A 208 -22.92 4.15 -14.21
CA GLY A 208 -24.21 3.63 -13.79
C GLY A 208 -25.07 4.67 -13.08
N GLU A 209 -26.38 4.46 -13.11
CA GLU A 209 -27.39 5.30 -12.46
C GLU A 209 -27.96 4.59 -11.22
N PHE A 210 -28.18 5.34 -10.14
CA PHE A 210 -28.89 4.83 -8.97
C PHE A 210 -30.40 4.81 -9.24
N LEU A 211 -30.99 3.61 -9.27
CA LEU A 211 -32.45 3.48 -9.37
C LEU A 211 -33.14 3.68 -8.01
N SER A 212 -32.42 3.48 -6.90
CA SER A 212 -32.92 3.61 -5.52
C SER A 212 -31.75 3.74 -4.54
N TRP A 213 -32.02 4.30 -3.36
CA TRP A 213 -31.09 4.41 -2.22
C TRP A 213 -29.73 5.05 -2.55
N GLU A 214 -29.74 6.14 -3.32
CA GLU A 214 -28.53 6.93 -3.59
C GLU A 214 -27.87 7.45 -2.29
N ASP A 215 -28.66 7.71 -1.24
CA ASP A 215 -28.17 8.07 0.10
C ASP A 215 -27.31 6.98 0.77
N LYS A 216 -27.26 5.77 0.19
CA LYS A 216 -26.43 4.64 0.62
C LYS A 216 -25.20 4.45 -0.25
N ALA A 217 -24.79 5.43 -1.05
CA ALA A 217 -23.61 5.33 -1.93
C ALA A 217 -22.32 4.90 -1.20
N ASP A 218 -22.18 5.24 0.08
CA ASP A 218 -21.03 4.87 0.92
C ASP A 218 -21.07 3.43 1.47
N ASN A 219 -22.18 2.70 1.26
CA ASN A 219 -22.26 1.31 1.70
C ASN A 219 -21.34 0.41 0.87
N LEU A 220 -20.72 -0.55 1.53
CA LEU A 220 -19.88 -1.56 0.88
C LEU A 220 -20.73 -2.57 0.11
N ILE A 221 -20.27 -2.94 -1.07
CA ILE A 221 -20.88 -4.00 -1.86
C ILE A 221 -20.47 -5.35 -1.28
N GLU A 222 -21.46 -6.13 -0.88
CA GLU A 222 -21.25 -7.53 -0.45
C GLU A 222 -21.49 -8.52 -1.61
N HIS A 223 -22.47 -8.21 -2.47
CA HIS A 223 -22.87 -9.04 -3.60
C HIS A 223 -23.05 -8.16 -4.85
N LEU A 224 -22.43 -8.56 -5.96
CA LEU A 224 -22.66 -7.96 -7.28
C LEU A 224 -23.44 -8.95 -8.14
N LEU A 225 -24.64 -8.54 -8.55
CA LEU A 225 -25.54 -9.36 -9.36
C LEU A 225 -25.72 -8.67 -10.71
N VAL A 226 -25.37 -9.36 -11.80
CA VAL A 226 -25.49 -8.82 -13.16
C VAL A 226 -26.75 -9.38 -13.80
N GLY A 227 -27.72 -8.50 -14.05
CA GLY A 227 -28.93 -8.83 -14.80
C GLY A 227 -28.72 -8.69 -16.31
N GLY A 228 -29.35 -9.57 -17.08
CA GLY A 228 -29.43 -9.47 -18.54
C GLY A 228 -30.85 -9.77 -19.01
N MET A 229 -31.14 -9.52 -20.30
CA MET A 229 -32.41 -9.94 -20.90
C MET A 229 -32.38 -11.46 -21.12
N VAL A 230 -32.81 -12.21 -20.11
CA VAL A 230 -32.98 -13.68 -20.17
C VAL A 230 -34.46 -14.01 -20.03
N LEU A 231 -34.87 -15.17 -20.57
CA LEU A 231 -36.28 -15.59 -20.62
C LEU A 231 -36.89 -15.90 -19.24
N ASP A 232 -36.06 -16.19 -18.23
CA ASP A 232 -36.51 -16.52 -16.88
C ASP A 232 -36.52 -15.29 -15.94
N SER A 233 -37.48 -15.27 -15.01
CA SER A 233 -37.61 -14.19 -14.03
C SER A 233 -36.39 -14.10 -13.11
N GLY A 234 -35.74 -12.93 -13.09
CA GLY A 234 -34.60 -12.65 -12.22
C GLY A 234 -34.92 -12.69 -10.72
N ILE A 235 -36.20 -12.65 -10.32
CA ILE A 235 -36.63 -12.60 -8.92
C ILE A 235 -36.04 -13.77 -8.11
N HIS A 236 -36.15 -15.00 -8.62
CA HIS A 236 -35.62 -16.19 -7.93
C HIS A 236 -34.09 -16.24 -7.86
N TYR A 237 -33.41 -15.46 -8.72
CA TYR A 237 -31.96 -15.32 -8.70
C TYR A 237 -31.53 -14.30 -7.64
N PHE A 238 -32.21 -13.15 -7.56
CA PHE A 238 -31.90 -12.08 -6.60
C PHE A 238 -32.31 -12.42 -5.15
N GLU A 239 -33.38 -13.19 -4.93
CA GLU A 239 -33.84 -13.62 -3.60
C GLU A 239 -32.78 -14.42 -2.81
N ARG A 240 -31.84 -15.07 -3.49
CA ARG A 240 -30.78 -15.87 -2.83
C ARG A 240 -29.74 -15.03 -2.09
N PHE A 241 -29.74 -13.72 -2.33
CA PHE A 241 -28.78 -12.76 -1.82
C PHE A 241 -29.47 -11.58 -1.11
N SER A 242 -30.76 -11.74 -0.78
CA SER A 242 -31.58 -10.79 -0.01
C SER A 242 -31.47 -11.02 1.49
#